data_AF-A0A7J9YD30-F1
#
_entry.id   AF-A0A7J9YD30-F1
#
_cell.length_a   1.000
_cell.length_b   1.000
_cell.length_c   1.000
_cell.angle_alpha   90.00
_cell.angle_beta   90.00
_cell.angle_gamma   90.00
#
_symmetry.space_group_name_H-M   'P 1'
#
loop_
_entity.id
_entity.type
_entity.pdbx_description
1 polymer ?
#
loop_
_entity_poly.entity_id
_entity_poly.type
_entity_poly.pdbx_seq_one_letter_code
_entity_poly.pdbx_strand_id
1 'polypeptide(L)' 'MSRTVIDIDDGALEVAMAELGTTTKVETVNKALREVARFRAERRSKALGVFDRIASNLEGFDRGEAWRGSA' A
#
# COMPACT_ATOMS: atom_id res chain seq x y z
N MET A 1 13.08 -19.13 5.64
CA MET A 1 13.91 -17.95 5.33
C MET A 1 15.16 -18.42 4.59
N SER A 2 15.58 -17.72 3.54
CA SER A 2 16.91 -17.86 2.95
C SER A 2 17.88 -16.94 3.70
N ARG A 3 19.17 -17.30 3.74
CA ARG A 3 20.21 -16.47 4.34
C ARG A 3 20.79 -15.56 3.26
N THR A 4 20.78 -14.26 3.52
CA THR A 4 21.35 -13.25 2.64
C THR A 4 22.31 -12.39 3.47
N VAL A 5 23.49 -12.12 2.93
CA VAL A 5 24.46 -11.21 3.53
C VAL A 5 24.34 -9.88 2.80
N ILE A 6 24.04 -8.82 3.53
CA ILE A 6 23.95 -7.44 3.05
C ILE A 6 24.58 -6.52 4.07
N ASP A 7 25.16 -5.42 3.60
CA ASP A 7 25.57 -4.32 4.46
C ASP A 7 24.35 -3.44 4.76
N ILE A 8 24.22 -3.03 6.01
CA ILE A 8 23.11 -2.19 6.50
C ILE A 8 23.74 -1.07 7.33
N ASP A 9 23.22 0.14 7.15
CA ASP A 9 23.57 1.25 8.03
C ASP A 9 23.05 0.98 9.46
N ASP A 10 23.98 0.83 10.41
CA ASP A 10 23.65 0.46 11.78
C ASP A 10 22.85 1.56 12.50
N GLY A 11 23.06 2.84 12.18
CA GLY A 11 22.30 3.94 12.77
C GLY A 11 20.84 3.94 12.34
N ALA A 12 20.57 3.75 11.05
CA ALA A 12 19.23 3.59 10.50
C ALA A 12 18.55 2.34 11.07
N LEU A 13 19.31 1.26 11.29
CA LEU A 13 18.79 0.04 11.89
C LEU A 13 18.39 0.23 13.35
N GLU A 14 19.17 0.97 14.14
CA GLU A 14 18.83 1.31 15.52
C GLU A 14 17.57 2.16 15.62
N VAL A 15 17.43 3.18 14.75
CA VAL A 15 16.21 3.99 14.69
C VAL A 15 15.00 3.12 14.34
N ALA A 16 15.13 2.25 13.35
CA ALA A 16 14.06 1.31 12.99
C ALA A 16 13.75 0.33 14.12
N MET A 17 14.74 -0.13 14.87
CA MET A 17 14.56 -1.00 16.04
C MET A 17 13.74 -0.32 17.12
N ALA A 18 14.06 0.94 17.44
CA ALA A 18 13.35 1.73 18.43
C ALA A 18 11.89 1.98 18.00
N GLU A 19 11.68 2.40 16.75
CA GLU A 19 10.34 2.68 16.20
C GLU A 19 9.48 1.42 16.14
N LEU A 20 10.06 0.31 15.71
CA LEU A 20 9.34 -0.96 15.56
C LEU A 20 9.25 -1.74 16.88
N GLY A 21 9.91 -1.31 17.96
CA GLY A 21 9.95 -2.00 19.25
C GLY A 21 10.56 -3.40 19.18
N THR A 22 11.52 -3.60 18.28
CA THR A 22 12.16 -4.90 18.04
C THR A 22 13.50 -5.01 18.75
N THR A 23 13.86 -6.22 19.18
CA THR A 23 15.09 -6.45 19.96
C THR A 23 16.21 -7.06 19.15
N THR A 24 15.93 -7.55 17.94
CA THR A 24 16.94 -8.17 17.07
C THR A 24 16.92 -7.59 15.67
N LYS A 25 18.11 -7.45 15.06
CA LYS A 25 18.27 -6.94 13.68
C LYS A 25 17.41 -7.70 12.67
N VAL A 26 17.33 -9.03 12.78
CA VAL A 26 16.54 -9.89 11.89
C VAL A 26 15.04 -9.64 12.06
N GLU A 27 14.57 -9.46 13.30
CA GLU A 27 13.18 -9.11 13.56
C GLU A 27 12.83 -7.75 12.95
N THR A 28 13.69 -6.75 13.13
CA THR A 28 13.53 -5.40 12.57
C THR A 28 13.41 -5.44 11.05
N VAL A 29 14.36 -6.10 10.38
CA VAL A 29 14.37 -6.19 8.90
C VAL A 29 13.10 -6.88 8.41
N ASN A 30 12.72 -8.02 9.02
CA ASN A 30 11.51 -8.72 8.61
C ASN A 30 10.23 -7.92 8.87
N LYS A 31 10.15 -7.20 9.99
CA LYS A 31 8.98 -6.37 10.31
C LYS A 31 8.89 -5.16 9.38
N ALA A 32 10.00 -4.46 9.15
CA ALA A 32 10.08 -3.35 8.20
C ALA A 32 9.65 -3.77 6.78
N LEU A 33 10.13 -4.92 6.28
CA LEU A 33 9.74 -5.43 4.97
C LEU A 33 8.23 -5.73 4.86
N ARG A 34 7.63 -6.27 5.93
CA ARG A 34 6.17 -6.48 6.00
C ARG A 34 5.40 -5.17 6.03
N GLU A 35 5.88 -4.17 6.78
CA GLU A 35 5.29 -2.82 6.85
C GLU A 35 5.23 -2.19 5.45
N VAL A 36 6.33 -2.23 4.71
CA VAL A 36 6.42 -1.69 3.34
C VAL A 36 5.50 -2.46 2.38
N ALA A 37 5.45 -3.79 2.48
CA ALA A 37 4.53 -4.59 1.68
C ALA A 37 3.05 -4.23 1.98
N ARG A 38 2.71 -4.02 3.26
CA ARG A 38 1.38 -3.57 3.69
C ARG A 38 1.04 -2.21 3.06
N PHE A 39 1.94 -1.23 3.16
CA PHE A 39 1.73 0.09 2.55
C PHE A 39 1.55 0.01 1.03
N ARG A 40 2.31 -0.85 0.34
CA ARG A 40 2.12 -1.09 -1.10
C ARG A 40 0.73 -1.66 -1.40
N ALA A 41 0.28 -2.64 -0.63
CA ALA A 41 -1.04 -3.25 -0.79
C ALA A 41 -2.17 -2.24 -0.53
N GLU A 42 -2.07 -1.44 0.53
CA GLU A 42 -3.02 -0.37 0.84
C GLU A 42 -3.09 0.68 -0.27
N ARG A 43 -1.95 1.13 -0.80
CA ARG A 43 -1.92 2.09 -1.93
C ARG A 43 -2.60 1.52 -3.17
N ARG A 44 -2.38 0.23 -3.47
CA ARG A 44 -3.04 -0.45 -4.59
C ARG A 44 -4.55 -0.61 -4.36
N SER A 45 -4.95 -0.98 -3.14
CA SER A 45 -6.36 -1.10 -2.76
C SER A 45 -7.09 0.23 -2.86
N LYS A 46 -6.50 1.33 -2.37
CA LYS A 46 -7.06 2.68 -2.51
C LYS A 46 -7.25 3.08 -3.98
N ALA A 47 -6.26 2.79 -4.83
CA ALA A 47 -6.38 3.08 -6.26
C ALA A 47 -7.55 2.30 -6.89
N LEU A 48 -7.68 1.00 -6.59
CA LEU A 48 -8.77 0.17 -7.10
C LEU A 48 -10.14 0.59 -6.53
N GLY A 49 -10.22 0.95 -5.26
CA GLY A 49 -11.46 1.40 -4.62
C GLY A 49 -11.99 2.74 -5.17
N VAL A 50 -11.12 3.59 -5.73
CA VAL A 50 -11.57 4.79 -6.46
C VAL A 50 -12.30 4.39 -7.74
N PHE A 51 -11.78 3.43 -8.50
CA PHE A 51 -12.45 2.94 -9.71
C PHE A 51 -13.77 2.25 -9.41
N ASP A 52 -13.81 1.43 -8.35
CA ASP A 52 -15.03 0.77 -7.90
C ASP A 52 -16.11 1.77 -7.50
N ARG A 53 -15.74 2.81 -6.73
CA ARG A 53 -16.65 3.92 -6.38
C ARG A 53 -17.17 4.67 -7.61
N ILE A 54 -16.32 4.95 -8.60
CA ILE A 54 -16.73 5.61 -9.84
C ILE A 54 -17.68 4.70 -10.62
N ALA A 55 -17.38 3.40 -10.73
CA ALA A 55 -18.22 2.43 -11.42
C ALA A 55 -19.60 2.31 -10.78
N SER A 56 -19.69 2.18 -9.45
CA SER A 56 -20.98 2.12 -8.75
C SER A 56 -21.81 3.41 -8.91
N ASN A 57 -21.15 4.57 -8.98
CA ASN A 57 -21.85 5.83 -9.25
C ASN A 57 -22.39 5.91 -10.69
N LEU A 58 -21.71 5.28 -11.65
CA LEU A 58 -22.11 5.24 -13.05
C LEU A 58 -23.16 4.16 -13.35
N GLU A 59 -23.27 3.11 -12.54
CA GLU A 59 -24.35 2.10 -12.65
C GLU A 59 -25.75 2.70 -12.40
N GLY A 60 -25.83 3.83 -11.66
CA GLY A 60 -27.06 4.62 -11.52
C GLY A 60 -27.23 5.74 -12.56
N PHE A 61 -26.31 5.88 -13.52
CA PHE A 61 -26.30 6.98 -14.49
C PHE A 61 -26.93 6.53 -15.80
N ASP A 62 -28.15 7.01 -16.13
CA ASP A 62 -28.78 6.74 -17.42
C ASP A 62 -28.02 7.46 -18.54
N ARG A 63 -27.09 6.74 -19.16
CA ARG A 63 -26.33 7.20 -20.32
C ARG A 63 -27.24 7.60 -21.48
N GLY A 64 -28.48 7.11 -21.56
CA GLY A 64 -29.43 7.46 -22.60
C GLY A 64 -29.99 8.88 -22.47
N GLU A 65 -30.10 9.44 -21.26
CA GLU A 65 -30.61 10.81 -21.06
C GLU A 65 -29.57 11.88 -21.42
N ALA A 66 -28.29 11.64 -21.15
CA ALA A 66 -27.23 12.63 -21.35
C ALA A 66 -27.02 13.06 -22.82
N TRP A 67 -27.35 12.19 -23.78
CA TRP A 67 -27.18 12.46 -25.21
C TRP A 67 -28.46 12.97 -25.90
N ARG A 68 -29.61 12.98 -25.20
CA ARG A 68 -30.89 13.45 -25.77
C ARG A 68 -31.13 14.96 -25.59
N GLY A 69 -30.31 15.65 -24.79
CA GLY A 69 -30.42 17.10 -24.55
C GLY A 69 -29.60 18.00 -25.49
N SER A 70 -28.91 17.44 -26.48
CA SER A 70 -28.04 18.16 -27.41
C SER A 70 -28.50 18.09 -28.87
N ALA A 71 -29.78 17.74 -29.11
CA ALA A 71 -30.43 17.79 -30.42
C ALA A 71 -31.39 18.98 -30.51
#